data_AF-A0A524FVN5-F1
#
_entry.id   AF-A0A524FVN5-F1
#
_cell.length_a   1.000
_cell.length_b   1.000
_cell.length_c   1.000
_cell.angle_alpha   90.00
_cell.angle_beta   90.00
_cell.angle_gamma   90.00
#
_symmetry.space_group_name_H-M   'P 1'
#
loop_
_entity.id
_entity.type
_entity.pdbx_description
1 polymer ?
#
loop_
_entity_poly.entity_id
_entity_poly.type
_entity_poly.pdbx_seq_one_letter_code
_entity_poly.pdbx_strand_id
1 'polypeptide(L)'
;MNNRSLNHKKKVLRGIFLNLFTAAFIIMCYFYVSETFGSISTLFLGNSDFSIQFGITLLIFTFFSMRAGPLQGGITGFFGEFLYQLAYYNTIYLDWCVLIAIWGSLCGIYKYKPLKYLQIKTFFFSLALLSINTLLMIILIILIRKFYYLSYKNIYIIFLEIGLLFLVQSFLSILFIVPILLVLYEKALATKEQHLYYMILTHHPISMNDHTFNLRFGKTYVYFCSRCSGVIIGGMMAYFFTQLVENIYNINFNPELAVLLCIFLPIPGLIDWGTQRMLLRKSTTESRLFTGFIIGTALHLMSFTYKYYFFMISLLILYFSILFLLMYLGHRKEMKLLKKELNDEFHSNNVLEFNNNS
;
A
#
# COMPACT_ATOMS: atom_id res chain seq x y z
N MET A 1 -14.83 -27.68 14.04
CA MET A 1 -13.50 -27.16 13.60
C MET A 1 -12.88 -26.40 14.77
N ASN A 2 -11.66 -26.76 15.17
CA ASN A 2 -11.03 -26.26 16.40
C ASN A 2 -10.65 -24.77 16.29
N ASN A 3 -11.08 -23.91 17.24
CA ASN A 3 -10.89 -22.44 17.21
C ASN A 3 -9.43 -21.99 16.98
N ARG A 4 -8.45 -22.83 17.38
CA ARG A 4 -7.02 -22.58 17.12
C ARG A 4 -6.67 -22.54 15.63
N SER A 5 -7.29 -23.40 14.81
CA SER A 5 -7.01 -23.49 13.36
C SER A 5 -7.48 -22.24 12.59
N LEU A 6 -8.62 -21.67 13.00
CA LEU A 6 -9.18 -20.46 12.39
C LEU A 6 -8.32 -19.22 12.69
N ASN A 7 -7.83 -19.09 13.93
CA ASN A 7 -6.94 -17.98 14.31
C ASN A 7 -5.60 -18.03 13.57
N HIS A 8 -5.05 -19.23 13.33
CA HIS A 8 -3.83 -19.39 12.55
C HIS A 8 -4.01 -18.92 11.09
N LYS A 9 -5.07 -19.39 10.42
CA LYS A 9 -5.35 -19.01 9.01
C LYS A 9 -5.52 -17.49 8.84
N LYS A 10 -6.27 -16.83 9.73
CA LYS A 10 -6.45 -15.37 9.70
C LYS A 10 -5.12 -14.61 9.85
N LYS A 11 -4.24 -15.09 10.73
CA LYS A 11 -2.91 -14.48 10.94
C LYS A 11 -2.02 -14.59 9.71
N VAL A 12 -2.05 -15.72 9.01
CA VAL A 12 -1.28 -15.94 7.76
C VAL A 12 -1.79 -15.03 6.64
N LEU A 13 -3.11 -15.01 6.39
CA LEU A 13 -3.70 -14.18 5.33
C LEU A 13 -3.41 -12.69 5.55
N ARG A 14 -3.56 -12.21 6.79
CA ARG A 14 -3.22 -10.83 7.16
C ARG A 14 -1.74 -10.52 6.92
N GLY A 15 -0.85 -11.46 7.25
CA GLY A 15 0.58 -11.32 7.02
C GLY A 15 0.93 -11.18 5.54
N ILE A 16 0.34 -12.03 4.68
CA ILE A 16 0.56 -12.00 3.23
C ILE A 16 0.01 -10.70 2.65
N PHE A 17 -1.24 -10.35 2.95
CA PHE A 17 -1.89 -9.16 2.42
C PHE A 17 -1.14 -7.88 2.80
N LEU A 18 -0.74 -7.73 4.06
CA LEU A 18 -0.02 -6.54 4.52
C LEU A 18 1.35 -6.42 3.85
N ASN A 19 2.05 -7.55 3.65
CA ASN A 19 3.33 -7.55 2.94
C ASN A 19 3.18 -7.16 1.47
N LEU A 20 2.15 -7.69 0.79
CA LEU A 20 1.86 -7.35 -0.60
C LEU A 20 1.48 -5.87 -0.74
N PHE A 21 0.62 -5.37 0.15
CA PHE A 21 0.24 -3.96 0.18
C PHE A 21 1.44 -3.05 0.42
N THR A 22 2.29 -3.40 1.39
CA THR A 22 3.54 -2.65 1.65
C THR A 22 4.44 -2.66 0.43
N ALA A 23 4.57 -3.80 -0.26
CA ALA A 23 5.40 -3.91 -1.44
C ALA A 23 4.88 -3.03 -2.59
N ALA A 24 3.58 -3.13 -2.89
CA ALA A 24 2.95 -2.34 -3.93
C ALA A 24 3.04 -0.83 -3.63
N PHE A 25 2.86 -0.41 -2.37
CA PHE A 25 3.04 0.98 -1.96
C PHE A 25 4.47 1.49 -2.23
N ILE A 26 5.50 0.71 -1.86
CA ILE A 26 6.90 1.10 -2.10
C ILE A 26 7.21 1.16 -3.60
N ILE A 27 6.69 0.22 -4.39
CA ILE A 27 6.85 0.22 -5.85
C ILE A 27 6.22 1.47 -6.46
N MET A 28 4.98 1.82 -6.07
CA MET A 28 4.31 3.04 -6.53
C MET A 28 5.09 4.30 -6.15
N CYS A 29 5.54 4.40 -4.89
CA CYS A 29 6.36 5.52 -4.46
C CYS A 29 7.66 5.61 -5.26
N TYR A 30 8.33 4.48 -5.49
CA TYR A 30 9.54 4.44 -6.31
C TYR A 30 9.26 4.95 -7.73
N PHE A 31 8.22 4.42 -8.37
CA PHE A 31 7.86 4.77 -9.75
C PHE A 31 7.57 6.26 -9.91
N TYR A 32 6.66 6.82 -9.10
CA TYR A 32 6.25 8.23 -9.23
C TYR A 32 7.33 9.23 -8.81
N VAL A 33 8.13 8.89 -7.79
CA VAL A 33 9.28 9.73 -7.43
C VAL A 33 10.33 9.68 -8.53
N SER A 34 10.55 8.51 -9.15
CA SER A 34 11.47 8.36 -10.29
C SER A 34 10.99 9.08 -11.54
N GLU A 35 9.69 9.19 -11.77
CA GLU A 35 9.13 9.99 -12.87
C GLU A 35 9.50 11.47 -12.72
N THR A 36 9.41 12.00 -11.49
CA THR A 36 9.66 13.43 -11.23
C THR A 36 11.15 13.75 -11.09
N PHE A 37 11.93 12.85 -10.46
CA PHE A 37 13.30 13.10 -10.04
C PHE A 37 14.33 12.17 -10.68
N GLY A 38 13.93 11.31 -11.61
CA GLY A 38 14.77 10.26 -12.18
C GLY A 38 14.88 9.04 -11.26
N SER A 39 14.97 7.85 -11.86
CA SER A 39 15.31 6.64 -11.12
C SER A 39 16.76 6.64 -10.68
N ILE A 40 17.10 5.72 -9.78
CA ILE A 40 18.48 5.56 -9.30
C ILE A 40 19.42 5.18 -10.46
N SER A 41 18.94 4.50 -11.51
CA SER A 41 19.77 4.15 -12.67
C SER A 41 19.92 5.28 -13.70
N THR A 42 19.00 6.26 -13.76
CA THR A 42 18.91 7.24 -14.87
C THR A 42 20.22 7.93 -15.17
N LEU A 43 20.92 8.40 -14.12
CA LEU A 43 22.20 9.09 -14.26
C LEU A 43 23.25 8.22 -14.97
N PHE A 44 23.30 6.94 -14.63
CA PHE A 44 24.34 6.02 -15.08
C PHE A 44 24.12 5.49 -16.51
N LEU A 45 22.93 5.75 -17.05
CA LEU A 45 22.53 5.39 -18.41
C LEU A 45 22.74 6.55 -19.40
N GLY A 46 23.32 7.67 -18.96
CA GLY A 46 23.75 8.77 -19.84
C GLY A 46 22.69 9.85 -20.06
N ASN A 47 21.57 9.83 -19.32
CA ASN A 47 20.65 10.97 -19.29
C ASN A 47 21.16 12.01 -18.28
N SER A 48 21.89 13.01 -18.79
CA SER A 48 22.51 14.08 -17.99
C SER A 48 21.50 15.01 -17.29
N ASP A 49 20.26 15.03 -17.76
CA ASP A 49 19.24 15.98 -17.31
C ASP A 49 18.82 15.79 -15.83
N PHE A 50 19.12 14.63 -15.24
CA PHE A 50 18.66 14.24 -13.90
C PHE A 50 19.76 14.18 -12.83
N SER A 51 20.95 14.75 -13.06
CA SER A 51 22.13 14.43 -12.25
C SER A 51 22.09 14.79 -10.75
N ILE A 52 21.24 15.75 -10.38
CA ILE A 52 21.03 16.16 -8.98
C ILE A 52 19.76 15.52 -8.38
N GLN A 53 18.90 14.90 -9.18
CA GLN A 53 17.51 14.64 -8.80
C GLN A 53 17.29 13.25 -8.16
N PHE A 54 18.03 12.20 -8.56
CA PHE A 54 17.76 10.83 -8.06
C PHE A 54 18.02 10.65 -6.55
N GLY A 55 18.71 11.60 -5.90
CA GLY A 55 18.91 11.60 -4.45
C GLY A 55 17.59 11.52 -3.67
N ILE A 56 16.51 12.13 -4.16
CA ILE A 56 15.18 12.05 -3.51
C ILE A 56 14.60 10.64 -3.65
N THR A 57 14.66 10.05 -4.85
CA THR A 57 14.26 8.65 -5.10
C THR A 57 15.01 7.71 -4.18
N LEU A 58 16.33 7.87 -4.10
CA LEU A 58 17.22 7.07 -3.28
C LEU A 58 16.92 7.22 -1.78
N LEU A 59 16.67 8.43 -1.29
CA LEU A 59 16.24 8.72 0.08
C LEU A 59 14.93 8.00 0.44
N ILE A 60 13.88 8.21 -0.37
CA ILE A 60 12.53 7.67 -0.11
C ILE A 60 12.57 6.15 -0.14
N PHE A 61 13.23 5.57 -1.14
CA PHE A 61 13.37 4.12 -1.27
C PHE A 61 14.15 3.51 -0.09
N THR A 62 15.24 4.14 0.34
CA THR A 62 16.05 3.65 1.46
C THR A 62 15.27 3.70 2.77
N PHE A 63 14.57 4.81 3.04
CA PHE A 63 13.72 4.96 4.23
C PHE A 63 12.66 3.86 4.31
N PHE A 64 11.95 3.58 3.21
CA PHE A 64 10.93 2.53 3.21
C PHE A 64 11.53 1.13 3.29
N SER A 65 12.69 0.87 2.66
CA SER A 65 13.38 -0.42 2.74
C SER A 65 13.82 -0.75 4.17
N MET A 66 14.39 0.21 4.91
CA MET A 66 14.72 0.04 6.33
C MET A 66 13.49 -0.30 7.19
N ARG A 67 12.32 0.20 6.82
CA ARG A 67 11.07 -0.08 7.54
C ARG A 67 10.45 -1.43 7.19
N ALA A 68 10.45 -1.79 5.92
CA ALA A 68 9.82 -3.02 5.44
C ALA A 68 10.64 -4.26 5.84
N GLY A 69 11.97 -4.13 5.77
CA GLY A 69 12.92 -5.22 6.00
C GLY A 69 13.61 -5.67 4.70
N PRO A 70 14.55 -6.61 4.78
CA PRO A 70 15.47 -6.90 3.67
C PRO A 70 14.75 -7.55 2.49
N LEU A 71 13.88 -8.54 2.74
CA LEU A 71 13.15 -9.24 1.68
C LEU A 71 12.23 -8.28 0.90
N GLN A 72 11.44 -7.48 1.62
CA GLN A 72 10.55 -6.51 1.01
C GLN A 72 11.35 -5.45 0.24
N GLY A 73 12.39 -4.86 0.86
CA GLY A 73 13.24 -3.86 0.21
C GLY A 73 13.87 -4.38 -1.07
N GLY A 74 14.33 -5.63 -1.09
CA GLY A 74 14.88 -6.25 -2.30
C GLY A 74 13.85 -6.46 -3.40
N ILE A 75 12.71 -7.08 -3.07
CA ILE A 75 11.63 -7.33 -4.04
C ILE A 75 11.12 -6.01 -4.62
N THR A 76 10.87 -5.00 -3.77
CA THR A 76 10.33 -3.71 -4.22
C THR A 76 11.36 -2.89 -4.99
N GLY A 77 12.65 -3.01 -4.65
CA GLY A 77 13.73 -2.42 -5.42
C GLY A 77 13.82 -2.97 -6.83
N PHE A 78 13.77 -4.30 -6.97
CA PHE A 78 13.79 -4.95 -8.28
C PHE A 78 12.60 -4.53 -9.13
N PHE A 79 11.37 -4.72 -8.63
CA PHE A 79 10.17 -4.44 -9.41
C PHE A 79 9.93 -2.94 -9.61
N GLY A 80 10.29 -2.09 -8.65
CA GLY A 80 10.18 -0.64 -8.80
C GLY A 80 11.05 -0.13 -9.96
N GLU A 81 12.31 -0.56 -10.00
CA GLU A 81 13.21 -0.21 -11.09
C GLU A 81 12.76 -0.84 -12.41
N PHE A 82 12.47 -2.14 -12.42
CA PHE A 82 12.05 -2.84 -13.64
C PHE A 82 10.81 -2.23 -14.30
N LEU A 83 9.78 -1.90 -13.51
CA LEU A 83 8.56 -1.28 -14.03
C LEU A 83 8.80 0.14 -14.52
N TYR A 84 9.68 0.91 -13.86
CA TYR A 84 10.08 2.22 -14.33
C TYR A 84 10.81 2.14 -15.67
N GLN A 85 11.78 1.24 -15.81
CA GLN A 85 12.51 1.05 -17.07
C GLN A 85 11.58 0.59 -18.20
N LEU A 86 10.65 -0.32 -17.93
CA LEU A 86 9.65 -0.72 -18.91
C LEU A 86 8.80 0.46 -19.41
N ALA A 87 8.50 1.42 -18.54
CA ALA A 87 7.65 2.55 -18.87
C ALA A 87 8.38 3.71 -19.57
N TYR A 88 9.66 3.94 -19.24
CA TYR A 88 10.38 5.15 -19.69
C TYR A 88 11.64 4.89 -20.51
N TYR A 89 12.18 3.66 -20.51
CA TYR A 89 13.40 3.34 -21.26
C TYR A 89 13.09 2.45 -22.46
N ASN A 90 13.89 2.63 -23.52
CA ASN A 90 13.82 1.79 -24.72
C ASN A 90 14.47 0.41 -24.50
N THR A 91 15.32 0.28 -23.49
CA THR A 91 16.11 -0.92 -23.20
C THR A 91 16.09 -1.21 -21.70
N ILE A 92 15.87 -2.48 -21.36
CA ILE A 92 15.86 -2.94 -19.96
C ILE A 92 17.28 -3.30 -19.53
N TYR A 93 17.74 -2.64 -18.47
CA TYR A 93 19.02 -2.84 -17.82
C TYR A 93 18.82 -3.67 -16.53
N LEU A 94 18.82 -5.00 -16.69
CA LEU A 94 18.56 -5.95 -15.59
C LEU A 94 19.62 -5.88 -14.47
N ASP A 95 20.85 -5.51 -14.80
CA ASP A 95 21.93 -5.26 -13.85
C ASP A 95 21.56 -4.17 -12.85
N TRP A 96 20.94 -3.08 -13.30
CA TRP A 96 20.42 -2.04 -12.43
C TRP A 96 19.25 -2.51 -11.56
N CYS A 97 18.32 -3.29 -12.13
CA CYS A 97 17.23 -3.87 -11.33
C CYS A 97 17.78 -4.72 -10.17
N VAL A 98 18.83 -5.51 -10.42
CA VAL A 98 19.51 -6.32 -9.38
C VAL A 98 20.27 -5.44 -8.39
N LEU A 99 20.97 -4.40 -8.84
CA LEU A 99 21.66 -3.46 -7.96
C LEU A 99 20.69 -2.78 -6.97
N ILE A 100 19.54 -2.30 -7.45
CA ILE A 100 18.54 -1.67 -6.58
C ILE A 100 17.91 -2.69 -5.63
N ALA A 101 17.74 -3.94 -6.06
CA ALA A 101 17.30 -5.03 -5.18
C ALA A 101 18.32 -5.33 -4.07
N ILE A 102 19.62 -5.37 -4.40
CA ILE A 102 20.70 -5.53 -3.41
C ILE A 102 20.70 -4.35 -2.45
N TRP A 103 20.62 -3.12 -2.94
CA TRP A 103 20.56 -1.92 -2.11
C TRP A 103 19.39 -1.95 -1.12
N GLY A 104 18.18 -2.24 -1.60
CA GLY A 104 16.98 -2.36 -0.76
C GLY A 104 17.12 -3.45 0.30
N SER A 105 17.71 -4.59 -0.08
CA SER A 105 17.98 -5.70 0.85
C SER A 105 18.96 -5.29 1.95
N LEU A 106 20.09 -4.68 1.58
CA LEU A 106 21.15 -4.25 2.50
C LEU A 106 20.65 -3.19 3.48
N CYS A 107 19.88 -2.21 3.00
CA CYS A 107 19.24 -1.20 3.86
C CYS A 107 18.23 -1.86 4.80
N GLY A 108 17.47 -2.84 4.32
CA GLY A 108 16.49 -3.57 5.12
C GLY A 108 17.08 -4.49 6.19
N ILE A 109 18.37 -4.85 6.16
CA ILE A 109 19.02 -5.72 7.18
C ILE A 109 18.81 -5.14 8.58
N TYR A 110 18.99 -3.82 8.73
CA TYR A 110 18.66 -3.13 9.97
C TYR A 110 17.20 -2.70 9.99
N LYS A 111 16.32 -3.71 10.03
CA LYS A 111 14.88 -3.49 10.10
C LYS A 111 14.55 -2.61 11.31
N TYR A 112 13.89 -1.49 11.04
CA TYR A 112 13.43 -0.56 12.06
C TYR A 112 12.66 -1.29 13.18
N LYS A 113 13.04 -1.02 14.43
CA LYS A 113 12.37 -1.53 15.63
C LYS A 113 11.99 -0.33 16.52
N PRO A 114 10.71 -0.20 16.92
CA PRO A 114 10.26 0.93 17.75
C PRO A 114 11.06 1.08 19.05
N LEU A 115 11.28 2.32 19.50
CA LEU A 115 12.04 2.72 20.70
C LEU A 115 13.57 2.54 20.64
N LYS A 116 14.10 1.94 19.57
CA LYS A 116 15.54 1.75 19.47
C LYS A 116 16.27 3.01 19.01
N TYR A 117 15.66 3.85 18.19
CA TYR A 117 16.30 5.05 17.63
C TYR A 117 16.38 6.22 18.60
N LEU A 118 15.67 6.19 19.72
CA LEU A 118 15.90 7.11 20.84
C LEU A 118 17.28 6.93 21.48
N GLN A 119 17.92 5.77 21.29
CA GLN A 119 19.28 5.54 21.77
C GLN A 119 20.29 6.06 20.74
N ILE A 120 21.16 6.99 21.16
CA ILE A 120 22.24 7.55 20.33
C ILE A 120 23.09 6.44 19.66
N LYS A 121 23.31 5.31 20.35
CA LYS A 121 24.03 4.16 19.80
C LYS A 121 23.39 3.59 18.53
N THR A 122 22.06 3.49 18.48
CA THR A 122 21.31 2.99 17.31
C THR A 122 21.40 3.95 16.12
N PHE A 123 21.41 5.25 16.39
CA PHE A 123 21.60 6.27 15.37
C PHE A 123 22.98 6.11 14.70
N PHE A 124 24.05 6.06 15.49
CA PHE A 124 25.41 5.85 14.95
C PHE A 124 25.58 4.48 14.28
N PHE A 125 24.92 3.44 14.78
CA PHE A 125 24.93 2.13 14.12
C PHE A 125 24.28 2.21 12.73
N SER A 126 23.14 2.89 12.61
CA SER A 126 22.46 3.08 11.32
C SER A 126 23.32 3.89 10.35
N LEU A 127 23.96 4.95 10.85
CA LEU A 127 24.92 5.75 10.10
C LEU A 127 26.07 4.89 9.56
N ALA A 128 26.72 4.10 10.44
CA ALA A 128 27.82 3.22 10.07
C ALA A 128 27.40 2.17 9.05
N LEU A 129 26.23 1.55 9.23
CA LEU A 129 25.70 0.57 8.29
C LEU A 129 25.42 1.17 6.92
N LEU A 130 24.79 2.36 6.87
CA LEU A 130 24.52 3.05 5.60
C LEU A 130 25.82 3.46 4.90
N SER A 131 26.86 3.88 5.63
CA SER A 131 28.20 4.12 5.07
C SER A 131 28.79 2.85 4.45
N ILE A 132 28.76 1.72 5.16
CA ILE A 132 29.27 0.43 4.66
C ILE A 132 28.51 0.00 3.41
N ASN A 133 27.17 0.06 3.44
CA ASN A 133 26.33 -0.28 2.30
C ASN A 133 26.65 0.60 1.09
N THR A 134 26.86 1.91 1.31
CA THR A 134 27.20 2.86 0.24
C THR A 134 28.53 2.48 -0.43
N LEU A 135 29.57 2.18 0.37
CA LEU A 135 30.86 1.73 -0.16
C LEU A 135 30.74 0.42 -0.95
N LEU A 136 29.95 -0.53 -0.44
CA LEU A 136 29.70 -1.80 -1.12
C LEU A 136 28.98 -1.60 -2.46
N MET A 137 27.99 -0.71 -2.53
CA MET A 137 27.32 -0.37 -3.78
C MET A 137 28.24 0.27 -4.80
N ILE A 138 29.13 1.17 -4.38
CA ILE A 138 30.10 1.78 -5.29
C ILE A 138 31.00 0.71 -5.91
N ILE A 139 31.49 -0.23 -5.11
CA ILE A 139 32.28 -1.36 -5.60
C ILE A 139 31.47 -2.18 -6.61
N LEU A 140 30.22 -2.53 -6.30
CA LEU A 140 29.35 -3.29 -7.20
C LEU A 140 29.09 -2.56 -8.52
N ILE A 141 28.78 -1.27 -8.47
CA ILE A 141 28.54 -0.43 -9.65
C ILE A 141 29.79 -0.41 -10.54
N ILE A 142 30.98 -0.20 -9.95
CA ILE A 142 32.24 -0.19 -10.70
C ILE A 142 32.52 -1.55 -11.35
N LEU A 143 32.31 -2.65 -10.62
CA LEU A 143 32.53 -4.00 -11.13
C LEU A 143 31.59 -4.33 -12.29
N ILE A 144 30.30 -4.06 -12.13
CA ILE A 144 29.29 -4.27 -13.18
C ILE A 144 29.62 -3.41 -14.39
N ARG A 145 29.95 -2.13 -14.19
CA ARG A 145 30.27 -1.23 -15.30
C ARG A 145 31.51 -1.67 -16.07
N LYS A 146 32.56 -2.09 -15.37
CA LYS A 146 33.79 -2.63 -15.95
C LYS A 146 33.52 -3.88 -16.78
N PHE A 147 32.67 -4.78 -16.29
CA PHE A 147 32.41 -6.05 -16.95
C PHE A 147 31.51 -5.91 -18.19
N TYR A 148 30.45 -5.10 -18.13
CA TYR A 148 29.42 -5.08 -19.18
C TYR A 148 29.55 -3.98 -20.23
N TYR A 149 30.07 -2.80 -19.88
CA TYR A 149 29.91 -1.62 -20.76
C TYR A 149 31.21 -1.05 -21.32
N LEU A 150 32.33 -1.22 -20.62
CA LEU A 150 33.53 -0.43 -20.88
C LEU A 150 34.81 -1.25 -20.68
N SER A 151 35.08 -2.18 -21.59
CA SER A 151 36.33 -2.95 -21.58
C SER A 151 37.59 -2.09 -21.70
N TYR A 152 37.48 -0.82 -22.13
CA TYR A 152 38.63 0.03 -22.47
C TYR A 152 38.82 1.28 -21.59
N LYS A 153 37.84 1.67 -20.76
CA LYS A 153 38.04 2.84 -19.87
C LYS A 153 38.81 2.43 -18.62
N ASN A 154 39.75 3.29 -18.21
CA ASN A 154 40.48 3.13 -16.96
C ASN A 154 39.49 3.12 -15.77
N ILE A 155 39.64 2.16 -14.85
CA ILE A 155 38.84 2.02 -13.62
C ILE A 155 38.79 3.33 -12.84
N TYR A 156 39.89 4.10 -12.86
CA TYR A 156 39.98 5.41 -12.23
C TYR A 156 38.90 6.39 -12.74
N ILE A 157 38.66 6.42 -14.06
CA ILE A 157 37.64 7.29 -14.67
C ILE A 157 36.24 6.84 -14.24
N ILE A 158 35.97 5.53 -14.25
CA ILE A 158 34.69 4.97 -13.79
C ILE A 158 34.45 5.33 -12.31
N PHE A 159 35.47 5.22 -11.47
CA PHE A 159 35.37 5.59 -10.06
C PHE A 159 35.04 7.07 -9.88
N LEU A 160 35.73 7.97 -10.59
CA LEU A 160 35.51 9.42 -10.47
C LEU A 160 34.15 9.86 -11.02
N GLU A 161 33.72 9.35 -12.18
CA GLU A 161 32.47 9.79 -12.81
C GLU A 161 31.24 9.20 -12.10
N ILE A 162 31.30 7.91 -11.77
CA ILE A 162 30.13 7.13 -11.34
C ILE A 162 30.17 6.87 -9.83
N GLY A 163 31.29 6.36 -9.34
CA GLY A 163 31.44 5.99 -7.93
C GLY A 163 31.36 7.19 -6.99
N LEU A 164 32.12 8.25 -7.29
CA LEU A 164 32.13 9.47 -6.49
C LEU A 164 30.78 10.18 -6.51
N LEU A 165 30.09 10.19 -7.65
CA LEU A 165 28.78 10.82 -7.78
C LEU A 165 27.72 10.07 -6.95
N PHE A 166 27.69 8.73 -7.01
CA PHE A 166 26.84 7.94 -6.13
C PHE A 166 27.18 8.15 -4.65
N LEU A 167 28.47 8.25 -4.31
CA LEU A 167 28.93 8.53 -2.95
C LEU A 167 28.37 9.87 -2.46
N VAL A 168 28.57 10.95 -3.22
CA VAL A 168 28.08 12.30 -2.87
C VAL A 168 26.57 12.30 -2.69
N GLN A 169 25.84 11.70 -3.64
CA GLN A 169 24.38 11.61 -3.54
C GLN A 169 23.93 10.80 -2.33
N SER A 170 24.61 9.70 -2.01
CA SER A 170 24.31 8.90 -0.82
C SER A 170 24.59 9.65 0.48
N PHE A 171 25.67 10.43 0.54
CA PHE A 171 25.97 11.30 1.67
C PHE A 171 24.89 12.35 1.90
N LEU A 172 24.49 13.04 0.82
CA LEU A 172 23.49 14.11 0.88
C LEU A 172 22.10 13.58 1.20
N SER A 173 21.71 12.46 0.58
CA SER A 173 20.33 11.97 0.61
C SER A 173 20.05 10.94 1.69
N ILE A 174 21.00 10.05 1.99
CA ILE A 174 20.72 8.89 2.86
C ILE A 174 21.42 9.02 4.19
N LEU A 175 22.73 9.28 4.17
CA LEU A 175 23.59 9.01 5.31
C LEU A 175 23.12 9.75 6.57
N PHE A 176 22.81 11.04 6.43
CA PHE A 176 22.30 11.83 7.55
C PHE A 176 20.77 11.88 7.59
N ILE A 177 20.12 12.03 6.45
CA ILE A 177 18.67 12.29 6.39
C ILE A 177 17.87 11.07 6.83
N VAL A 178 18.22 9.85 6.41
CA VAL A 178 17.44 8.65 6.77
C VAL A 178 17.46 8.39 8.28
N PRO A 179 18.61 8.39 8.98
CA PRO A 179 18.63 8.29 10.44
C PRO A 179 17.84 9.39 11.14
N ILE A 180 17.92 10.64 10.67
CA ILE A 180 17.14 11.76 11.21
C ILE A 180 15.64 11.51 11.01
N LEU A 181 15.20 11.10 9.82
CA LEU A 181 13.80 10.76 9.56
C LEU A 181 13.31 9.61 10.43
N LEU A 182 14.14 8.60 10.71
CA LEU A 182 13.78 7.50 11.60
C LEU A 182 13.63 7.97 13.06
N VAL A 183 14.49 8.90 13.53
CA VAL A 183 14.36 9.53 14.85
C VAL A 183 13.09 10.38 14.93
N LEU A 184 12.81 11.21 13.92
CA LEU A 184 11.59 12.02 13.85
C LEU A 184 10.34 11.14 13.82
N TYR A 185 10.36 10.09 13.01
CA TYR A 185 9.31 9.09 12.91
C TYR A 185 9.06 8.40 14.26
N GLU A 186 10.12 8.00 14.97
CA GLU A 186 10.02 7.38 16.29
C GLU A 186 9.45 8.35 17.34
N LYS A 187 9.91 9.61 17.34
CA LYS A 187 9.40 10.65 18.23
C LYS A 187 7.91 10.92 18.01
N ALA A 188 7.48 10.93 16.75
CA ALA A 188 6.10 11.19 16.38
C ALA A 188 5.16 10.01 16.69
N LEU A 189 5.57 8.76 16.43
CA LEU A 189 4.64 7.61 16.37
C LEU A 189 5.00 6.42 17.27
N ALA A 190 6.08 6.49 18.05
CA ALA A 190 6.52 5.34 18.86
C ALA A 190 6.81 5.66 20.34
N THR A 191 6.74 6.93 20.76
CA THR A 191 7.01 7.35 22.14
C THR A 191 6.08 6.69 23.14
N LYS A 192 4.79 6.66 22.84
CA LYS A 192 3.78 5.97 23.65
C LYS A 192 2.86 5.14 22.77
N GLU A 193 2.25 4.12 23.36
CA GLU A 193 1.19 3.38 22.68
C GLU A 193 -0.03 4.29 22.54
N GLN A 194 -0.49 4.45 21.31
CA GLN A 194 -1.63 5.31 20.98
C GLN A 194 -2.60 4.55 20.08
N HIS A 195 -3.89 4.71 20.35
CA HIS A 195 -4.96 4.23 19.48
C HIS A 195 -5.70 5.43 18.91
N LEU A 196 -5.35 5.79 17.67
CA LEU A 196 -5.93 6.93 16.98
C LEU A 196 -7.20 6.47 16.26
N TYR A 197 -8.34 6.71 16.91
CA TYR A 197 -9.68 6.43 16.39
C TYR A 197 -10.37 7.74 16.01
N TYR A 198 -10.15 8.19 14.78
CA TYR A 198 -10.79 9.41 14.27
C TYR A 198 -12.08 9.05 13.52
N MET A 199 -13.18 9.72 13.87
CA MET A 199 -14.47 9.52 13.19
C MET A 199 -14.40 9.82 11.70
N ILE A 200 -13.54 10.75 11.28
CA ILE A 200 -13.30 11.08 9.87
C ILE A 200 -12.67 9.90 9.10
N LEU A 201 -11.84 9.07 9.75
CA LEU A 201 -11.18 7.93 9.09
C LEU A 201 -12.00 6.63 9.17
N THR A 202 -12.81 6.50 10.22
CA THR A 202 -13.54 5.26 10.52
C THR A 202 -15.00 5.32 10.10
N HIS A 203 -15.62 6.51 10.09
CA HIS A 203 -17.06 6.72 9.84
C HIS A 203 -17.99 5.82 10.67
N HIS A 204 -17.47 5.23 11.75
CA HIS A 204 -18.16 4.25 12.57
C HIS A 204 -17.89 4.57 14.04
N PRO A 205 -18.87 4.45 14.93
CA PRO A 205 -18.63 4.59 16.36
C PRO A 205 -17.71 3.46 16.87
N ILE A 206 -17.06 3.68 18.02
CA ILE A 206 -16.13 2.70 18.62
C ILE A 206 -16.81 1.34 18.88
N SER A 207 -18.14 1.34 19.12
CA SER A 207 -18.94 0.12 19.26
C SER A 207 -18.98 -0.77 18.02
N MET A 208 -18.61 -0.24 16.84
CA MET A 208 -18.56 -0.95 15.55
C MET A 208 -17.11 -1.16 15.07
N ASN A 209 -16.19 -1.42 16.01
CA ASN A 209 -14.77 -1.62 15.67
C ASN A 209 -14.51 -2.79 14.71
N ASP A 210 -15.43 -3.74 14.59
CA ASP A 210 -15.37 -4.88 13.66
C ASP A 210 -15.41 -4.45 12.18
N HIS A 211 -15.87 -3.23 11.90
CA HIS A 211 -15.87 -2.61 10.57
C HIS A 211 -14.53 -1.94 10.22
N THR A 212 -13.62 -1.86 11.18
CA THR A 212 -12.33 -1.18 11.02
C THR A 212 -11.18 -2.18 10.94
N PHE A 213 -10.07 -1.74 10.35
CA PHE A 213 -8.77 -2.37 10.53
C PHE A 213 -7.79 -1.31 11.02
N ASN A 214 -6.71 -1.77 11.66
CA ASN A 214 -5.64 -0.88 12.08
C ASN A 214 -4.36 -1.11 11.28
N LEU A 215 -3.69 0.00 10.97
CA LEU A 215 -2.31 0.02 10.55
C LEU A 215 -1.45 0.44 11.75
N ARG A 216 -0.37 -0.31 11.97
CA ARG A 216 0.56 -0.06 13.07
C ARG A 216 1.76 0.73 12.57
N PHE A 217 1.90 1.95 13.06
CA PHE A 217 3.04 2.82 12.83
C PHE A 217 3.84 2.93 14.12
N GLY A 218 4.92 2.17 14.25
CA GLY A 218 5.69 2.15 15.49
C GLY A 218 4.90 1.52 16.65
N LYS A 219 4.49 2.34 17.62
CA LYS A 219 3.57 1.96 18.71
C LYS A 219 2.18 2.59 18.56
N THR A 220 1.97 3.40 17.53
CA THR A 220 0.67 4.01 17.25
C THR A 220 -0.14 3.12 16.31
N TYR A 221 -1.39 2.86 16.68
CA TYR A 221 -2.39 2.14 15.88
C TYR A 221 -3.38 3.16 15.33
N VAL A 222 -3.43 3.29 14.01
CA VAL A 222 -4.38 4.17 13.32
C VAL A 222 -5.48 3.30 12.74
N TYR A 223 -6.73 3.59 13.10
CA TYR A 223 -7.90 2.83 12.67
C TYR A 223 -8.53 3.47 11.44
N PHE A 224 -8.89 2.62 10.48
CA PHE A 224 -9.53 3.03 9.23
C PHE A 224 -10.77 2.17 8.95
N CYS A 225 -11.76 2.75 8.28
CA CYS A 225 -12.88 1.99 7.75
C CYS A 225 -12.38 1.00 6.69
N SER A 226 -12.65 -0.29 6.89
CA SER A 226 -12.16 -1.34 5.99
C SER A 226 -12.65 -1.16 4.56
N ARG A 227 -13.93 -0.77 4.38
CA ARG A 227 -14.51 -0.58 3.04
C ARG A 227 -13.99 0.67 2.36
N CYS A 228 -13.97 1.81 3.06
CA CYS A 228 -13.49 3.07 2.48
C CYS A 228 -12.01 3.00 2.11
N SER A 229 -11.17 2.40 2.97
CA SER A 229 -9.77 2.17 2.61
C SER A 229 -9.65 1.21 1.44
N GLY A 230 -10.50 0.18 1.34
CA GLY A 230 -10.57 -0.68 0.16
C GLY A 230 -10.79 0.15 -1.09
N VAL A 231 -11.81 1.01 -1.11
CA VAL A 231 -12.13 1.89 -2.25
C VAL A 231 -10.93 2.78 -2.62
N ILE A 232 -10.30 3.43 -1.64
CA ILE A 232 -9.15 4.30 -1.89
C ILE A 232 -7.97 3.49 -2.47
N ILE A 233 -7.62 2.37 -1.84
CA ILE A 233 -6.51 1.52 -2.27
C ILE A 233 -6.78 0.94 -3.67
N GLY A 234 -8.01 0.49 -3.93
CA GLY A 234 -8.43 -0.04 -5.22
C GLY A 234 -8.36 0.98 -6.34
N GLY A 235 -8.81 2.22 -6.08
CA GLY A 235 -8.69 3.32 -7.02
C GLY A 235 -7.24 3.70 -7.30
N MET A 236 -6.42 3.86 -6.25
CA MET A 236 -4.99 4.19 -6.38
C MET A 236 -4.21 3.12 -7.14
N MET A 237 -4.45 1.83 -6.85
CA MET A 237 -3.81 0.73 -7.55
C MET A 237 -4.26 0.66 -9.01
N ALA A 238 -5.56 0.83 -9.27
CA ALA A 238 -6.09 0.84 -10.63
C ALA A 238 -5.51 2.00 -11.45
N TYR A 239 -5.40 3.20 -10.85
CA TYR A 239 -4.74 4.35 -11.46
C TYR A 239 -3.30 4.03 -11.83
N PHE A 240 -2.51 3.53 -10.88
CA PHE A 240 -1.12 3.15 -11.11
C PHE A 240 -0.97 2.12 -12.22
N PHE A 241 -1.73 1.02 -12.19
CA PHE A 241 -1.62 -0.01 -13.23
C PHE A 241 -2.12 0.47 -14.59
N THR A 242 -3.14 1.32 -14.64
CA THR A 242 -3.62 1.89 -15.91
C THR A 242 -2.54 2.74 -16.53
N GLN A 243 -2.01 3.73 -15.79
CA GLN A 243 -0.94 4.61 -16.26
C GLN A 243 0.31 3.82 -16.65
N LEU A 244 0.68 2.81 -15.86
CA LEU A 244 1.82 1.94 -16.15
C LEU A 244 1.64 1.22 -17.50
N VAL A 245 0.47 0.62 -17.75
CA VAL A 245 0.17 -0.06 -19.01
C VAL A 245 0.16 0.93 -20.18
N GLU A 246 -0.44 2.11 -20.00
CA GLU A 246 -0.47 3.15 -21.03
C GLU A 246 0.94 3.60 -21.39
N ASN A 247 1.81 3.82 -20.41
CA ASN A 247 3.21 4.22 -20.64
C ASN A 247 4.02 3.10 -21.32
N ILE A 248 3.90 1.85 -20.87
CA ILE A 248 4.67 0.71 -21.42
C ILE A 248 4.31 0.45 -22.89
N TYR A 249 3.03 0.46 -23.22
CA TYR A 249 2.55 0.10 -24.56
C TYR A 249 2.28 1.30 -25.46
N ASN A 250 2.37 2.52 -24.93
CA ASN A 250 1.99 3.76 -25.61
C ASN A 250 0.59 3.69 -26.24
N ILE A 251 -0.36 3.12 -25.49
CA ILE A 251 -1.77 2.99 -25.87
C ILE A 251 -2.65 3.68 -24.83
N ASN A 252 -3.80 4.18 -25.25
CA ASN A 252 -4.83 4.66 -24.31
C ASN A 252 -5.70 3.50 -23.84
N PHE A 253 -6.20 3.56 -22.60
CA PHE A 253 -7.13 2.56 -22.09
C PHE A 253 -8.43 2.55 -22.90
N ASN A 254 -8.88 1.34 -23.28
CA ASN A 254 -10.07 1.15 -24.12
C ASN A 254 -11.37 1.52 -23.36
N PRO A 255 -12.16 2.50 -23.84
CA PRO A 255 -13.41 2.92 -23.18
C PRO A 255 -14.47 1.82 -23.10
N GLU A 256 -14.61 1.00 -24.13
CA GLU A 256 -15.57 -0.11 -24.17
C GLU A 256 -15.24 -1.18 -23.11
N LEU A 257 -13.95 -1.48 -22.90
CA LEU A 257 -13.48 -2.36 -21.83
C LEU A 257 -13.76 -1.74 -20.45
N ALA A 258 -13.54 -0.43 -20.29
CA ALA A 258 -13.83 0.27 -19.04
C ALA A 258 -15.32 0.17 -18.68
N VAL A 259 -16.23 0.38 -19.64
CA VAL A 259 -17.67 0.21 -19.45
C VAL A 259 -18.00 -1.22 -19.01
N LEU A 260 -17.45 -2.22 -19.68
CA LEU A 260 -17.65 -3.64 -19.34
C LEU A 260 -17.23 -3.92 -17.88
N LEU A 261 -16.06 -3.43 -17.47
CA LEU A 261 -15.56 -3.59 -16.11
C LEU A 261 -16.40 -2.83 -15.09
N CYS A 262 -16.88 -1.62 -15.39
CA CYS A 262 -17.79 -0.87 -14.53
C CYS A 262 -19.16 -1.57 -14.37
N ILE A 263 -19.59 -2.38 -15.34
CA ILE A 263 -20.78 -3.23 -15.20
C ILE A 263 -20.50 -4.37 -14.22
N PHE A 264 -19.38 -5.08 -14.32
CA PHE A 264 -19.19 -6.31 -13.52
C PHE A 264 -18.57 -6.09 -12.14
N LEU A 265 -17.62 -5.17 -12.00
CA LEU A 265 -16.84 -5.01 -10.77
C LEU A 265 -17.70 -4.59 -9.55
N PRO A 266 -18.71 -3.71 -9.64
CA PRO A 266 -19.51 -3.36 -8.46
C PRO A 266 -20.37 -4.52 -7.91
N ILE A 267 -20.65 -5.56 -8.70
CA ILE A 267 -21.56 -6.67 -8.34
C ILE A 267 -21.13 -7.38 -7.04
N PRO A 268 -19.87 -7.86 -6.89
CA PRO A 268 -19.39 -8.40 -5.61
C PRO A 268 -19.64 -7.49 -4.41
N GLY A 269 -19.46 -6.18 -4.57
CA GLY A 269 -19.70 -5.20 -3.50
C GLY A 269 -21.17 -5.05 -3.14
N LEU A 270 -22.05 -5.05 -4.15
CA LEU A 270 -23.50 -5.03 -3.96
C LEU A 270 -24.01 -6.29 -3.26
N ILE A 271 -23.51 -7.47 -3.65
CA ILE A 271 -23.83 -8.75 -3.01
C ILE A 271 -23.30 -8.76 -1.56
N ASP A 272 -22.06 -8.31 -1.36
CA ASP A 272 -21.44 -8.25 -0.04
C ASP A 272 -22.26 -7.41 0.92
N TRP A 273 -22.58 -6.19 0.52
CA TRP A 273 -23.37 -5.26 1.30
C TRP A 273 -24.82 -5.70 1.47
N GLY A 274 -25.47 -6.16 0.40
CA GLY A 274 -26.86 -6.60 0.42
C GLY A 274 -27.10 -7.78 1.37
N THR A 275 -26.24 -8.80 1.30
CA THR A 275 -26.33 -9.96 2.20
C THR A 275 -26.09 -9.59 3.67
N GLN A 276 -25.21 -8.62 3.93
CA GLN A 276 -25.00 -8.07 5.28
C GLN A 276 -26.23 -7.32 5.77
N ARG A 277 -26.77 -6.41 4.95
CA ARG A 277 -27.90 -5.56 5.34
C ARG A 277 -29.18 -6.36 5.56
N MET A 278 -29.33 -7.48 4.83
CA MET A 278 -30.42 -8.44 5.01
C MET A 278 -30.22 -9.39 6.19
N LEU A 279 -29.18 -9.19 7.02
CA LEU A 279 -28.85 -10.04 8.17
C LEU A 279 -28.70 -11.53 7.80
N LEU A 280 -28.27 -11.82 6.56
CA LEU A 280 -28.03 -13.19 6.10
C LEU A 280 -26.64 -13.69 6.51
N ARG A 281 -25.69 -12.77 6.67
CA ARG A 281 -24.35 -13.07 7.20
C ARG A 281 -23.72 -11.86 7.87
N LYS A 282 -22.77 -12.11 8.76
CA LYS A 282 -21.86 -11.08 9.27
C LYS A 282 -20.73 -10.88 8.27
N SER A 283 -20.33 -9.63 8.04
CA SER A 283 -19.16 -9.34 7.23
C SER A 283 -17.88 -9.56 8.02
N THR A 284 -16.82 -9.97 7.33
CA THR A 284 -15.46 -9.88 7.86
C THR A 284 -14.77 -8.61 7.34
N THR A 285 -13.76 -8.14 8.06
CA THR A 285 -12.89 -7.03 7.66
C THR A 285 -12.27 -7.29 6.28
N GLU A 286 -11.82 -8.52 6.01
CA GLU A 286 -11.20 -8.87 4.71
C GLU A 286 -12.21 -8.77 3.57
N SER A 287 -13.43 -9.26 3.76
CA SER A 287 -14.52 -9.15 2.78
C SER A 287 -14.83 -7.69 2.46
N ARG A 288 -14.94 -6.83 3.49
CA ARG A 288 -15.20 -5.38 3.33
C ARG A 288 -14.08 -4.68 2.57
N LEU A 289 -12.83 -5.03 2.89
CA LEU A 289 -11.65 -4.43 2.26
C LEU A 289 -11.55 -4.85 0.78
N PHE A 290 -11.76 -6.13 0.49
CA PHE A 290 -11.71 -6.67 -0.88
C PHE A 290 -12.84 -6.13 -1.75
N THR A 291 -14.08 -6.11 -1.25
CA THR A 291 -15.21 -5.56 -2.02
C THR A 291 -15.08 -4.05 -2.20
N GLY A 292 -14.57 -3.35 -1.19
CA GLY A 292 -14.17 -1.95 -1.31
C GLY A 292 -13.12 -1.75 -2.41
N PHE A 293 -12.06 -2.56 -2.43
CA PHE A 293 -11.01 -2.53 -3.45
C PHE A 293 -11.58 -2.65 -4.86
N ILE A 294 -12.45 -3.64 -5.10
CA ILE A 294 -13.08 -3.82 -6.40
C ILE A 294 -13.92 -2.60 -6.80
N ILE A 295 -14.71 -2.04 -5.87
CA ILE A 295 -15.48 -0.82 -6.12
C ILE A 295 -14.55 0.35 -6.47
N GLY A 296 -13.45 0.52 -5.73
CA GLY A 296 -12.44 1.54 -6.01
C GLY A 296 -11.85 1.45 -7.41
N THR A 297 -11.51 0.23 -7.84
CA THR A 297 -11.07 -0.03 -9.21
C THR A 297 -12.14 0.38 -10.24
N ALA A 298 -13.41 0.02 -10.01
CA ALA A 298 -14.51 0.41 -10.88
C ALA A 298 -14.70 1.94 -10.97
N LEU A 299 -14.53 2.65 -9.84
CA LEU A 299 -14.63 4.11 -9.80
C LEU A 299 -13.51 4.79 -10.59
N HIS A 300 -12.28 4.30 -10.52
CA HIS A 300 -11.19 4.80 -11.36
C HIS A 300 -11.49 4.57 -12.84
N LEU A 301 -11.89 3.34 -13.21
CA LEU A 301 -12.19 2.99 -14.61
C LEU A 301 -13.35 3.80 -15.20
N MET A 302 -14.29 4.27 -14.38
CA MET A 302 -15.38 5.14 -14.81
C MET A 302 -14.87 6.44 -15.48
N SER A 303 -13.66 6.92 -15.14
CA SER A 303 -13.07 8.11 -15.77
C SER A 303 -12.82 7.95 -17.27
N PHE A 304 -12.65 6.71 -17.76
CA PHE A 304 -12.45 6.40 -19.19
C PHE A 304 -13.76 6.21 -19.96
N THR A 305 -14.91 6.28 -19.29
CA THR A 305 -16.23 5.98 -19.88
C THR A 305 -16.97 7.22 -20.39
N TYR A 306 -16.29 8.35 -20.56
CA TYR A 306 -16.90 9.64 -20.95
C TYR A 306 -17.75 9.55 -22.23
N LYS A 307 -17.31 8.79 -23.24
CA LYS A 307 -18.05 8.52 -24.49
C LYS A 307 -19.44 7.88 -24.26
N TYR A 308 -19.62 7.21 -23.12
CA TYR A 308 -20.82 6.49 -22.72
C TYR A 308 -21.57 7.18 -21.57
N TYR A 309 -21.40 8.48 -21.38
CA TYR A 309 -21.92 9.25 -20.24
C TYR A 309 -23.37 8.93 -19.85
N PHE A 310 -24.32 9.00 -20.80
CA PHE A 310 -25.73 8.72 -20.53
C PHE A 310 -26.00 7.27 -20.11
N PHE A 311 -25.30 6.32 -20.73
CA PHE A 311 -25.38 4.91 -20.36
C PHE A 311 -24.85 4.68 -18.94
N MET A 312 -23.73 5.33 -18.59
CA MET A 312 -23.12 5.23 -17.27
C MET A 312 -23.97 5.86 -16.17
N ILE A 313 -24.64 6.98 -16.43
CA ILE A 313 -25.64 7.53 -15.51
C ILE A 313 -26.79 6.54 -15.29
N SER A 314 -27.31 5.95 -16.36
CA SER A 314 -28.40 4.97 -16.27
C SER A 314 -27.99 3.74 -15.46
N LEU A 315 -26.76 3.24 -15.67
CA LEU A 315 -26.17 2.15 -14.91
C LEU A 315 -26.01 2.52 -13.42
N LEU A 316 -25.56 3.75 -13.13
CA LEU A 316 -25.41 4.24 -11.76
C LEU A 316 -26.75 4.33 -11.04
N ILE A 317 -27.79 4.87 -11.71
CA ILE A 317 -29.17 4.91 -11.20
C ILE A 317 -29.64 3.50 -10.88
N LEU A 318 -29.46 2.54 -11.80
CA LEU A 318 -29.83 1.14 -11.60
C LEU A 318 -29.15 0.55 -10.34
N TYR A 319 -27.84 0.76 -10.18
CA TYR A 319 -27.11 0.29 -9.01
C TYR A 319 -27.61 0.88 -7.70
N PHE A 320 -27.84 2.19 -7.66
CA PHE A 320 -28.39 2.85 -6.48
C PHE A 320 -29.82 2.41 -6.20
N SER A 321 -30.67 2.21 -7.21
CA SER A 321 -32.02 1.67 -7.01
C SER A 321 -32.00 0.29 -6.37
N ILE A 322 -31.11 -0.62 -6.81
CA ILE A 322 -30.94 -1.93 -6.18
C ILE A 322 -30.44 -1.80 -4.75
N LEU A 323 -29.44 -0.93 -4.50
CA LEU A 323 -28.93 -0.64 -3.17
C LEU A 323 -30.05 -0.14 -2.23
N PHE A 324 -30.85 0.83 -2.66
CA PHE A 324 -31.97 1.38 -1.89
C PHE A 324 -33.03 0.33 -1.59
N LEU A 325 -33.37 -0.52 -2.57
CA LEU A 325 -34.29 -1.64 -2.38
C LEU A 325 -33.77 -2.61 -1.30
N LEU A 326 -32.49 -3.00 -1.37
CA LEU A 326 -31.86 -3.87 -0.37
C LEU A 326 -31.82 -3.21 1.01
N MET A 327 -31.57 -1.90 1.07
CA MET A 327 -31.59 -1.13 2.30
C MET A 327 -32.96 -1.15 2.97
N TYR A 328 -34.00 -0.90 2.17
CA TYR A 328 -35.39 -0.91 2.61
C TYR A 328 -35.81 -2.29 3.15
N LEU A 329 -35.51 -3.35 2.39
CA LEU A 329 -35.81 -4.72 2.81
C LEU A 329 -35.06 -5.12 4.09
N GLY A 330 -33.79 -4.74 4.20
CA GLY A 330 -32.98 -5.01 5.39
C GLY A 330 -33.51 -4.28 6.62
N HIS A 331 -33.86 -3.00 6.48
CA HIS A 331 -34.48 -2.23 7.57
C HIS A 331 -35.81 -2.83 8.02
N ARG A 332 -36.68 -3.23 7.07
CA ARG A 332 -37.95 -3.89 7.39
C ARG A 332 -37.74 -5.19 8.17
N LYS A 333 -36.70 -5.96 7.83
CA LYS A 333 -36.36 -7.21 8.54
C LYS A 333 -35.83 -6.94 9.95
N GLU A 334 -34.94 -5.96 10.09
CA GLU A 334 -34.39 -5.50 11.38
C GLU A 334 -35.51 -5.07 12.34
N MET A 335 -36.45 -4.25 11.88
CA MET A 335 -37.58 -3.81 12.70
C MET A 335 -38.52 -4.95 13.12
N LYS A 336 -38.68 -6.00 12.30
CA LYS A 336 -39.47 -7.18 12.68
C LYS A 336 -38.80 -7.99 13.78
N LEU A 337 -37.47 -8.11 13.75
CA LEU A 337 -36.71 -8.83 14.78
C LEU A 337 -36.76 -8.08 16.11
N LEU A 338 -36.52 -6.76 16.09
CA LEU A 338 -36.61 -5.92 17.29
C LEU A 338 -37.99 -6.00 17.96
N LYS A 339 -39.08 -5.96 17.17
CA LYS A 339 -40.43 -6.13 17.71
C LYS A 339 -40.65 -7.49 18.36
N LYS A 340 -40.05 -8.55 17.79
CA LYS A 340 -40.13 -9.90 18.36
C LYS A 340 -39.37 -9.97 19.69
N GLU A 341 -38.15 -9.46 19.73
CA GLU A 341 -37.32 -9.42 20.94
C GLU A 341 -38.00 -8.65 22.08
N LEU A 342 -38.59 -7.48 21.79
CA LEU A 342 -39.34 -6.69 22.79
C LEU A 342 -40.57 -7.43 23.31
N ASN A 343 -41.30 -8.14 22.44
CA ASN A 343 -42.46 -8.93 22.85
C ASN A 343 -42.05 -10.12 23.72
N ASP A 344 -40.95 -10.79 23.37
CA ASP A 344 -40.41 -11.93 24.13
C ASP A 344 -39.92 -11.46 25.52
N GLU A 345 -39.24 -10.30 25.61
CA GLU A 345 -38.83 -9.68 26.88
C GLU A 345 -40.05 -9.32 27.74
N PHE A 346 -41.06 -8.67 27.15
CA PHE A 346 -42.30 -8.31 27.85
C PHE A 346 -43.02 -9.56 28.39
N HIS A 347 -43.11 -10.62 27.59
CA HIS A 347 -43.71 -11.88 28.02
C HIS A 347 -42.89 -12.53 29.15
N SER A 348 -41.55 -12.48 29.09
CA SER A 348 -40.70 -13.05 30.13
C SER A 348 -40.84 -12.30 31.47
N ASN A 349 -40.94 -10.97 31.44
CA ASN A 349 -41.12 -10.15 32.63
C ASN A 349 -42.50 -10.39 33.28
N ASN A 350 -43.56 -10.48 32.48
CA ASN A 350 -44.90 -10.77 33.01
C ASN A 350 -44.97 -12.16 33.68
N VAL A 351 -44.26 -13.16 33.15
CA VAL A 351 -44.19 -14.50 33.76
C VAL A 351 -43.43 -14.46 35.09
N LEU A 352 -42.34 -13.70 35.18
CA LEU A 352 -41.58 -13.54 36.42
C LEU A 352 -42.37 -12.79 37.50
N GLU A 353 -43.11 -11.73 37.13
CA GLU A 353 -43.98 -11.00 38.06
C GLU A 353 -45.13 -11.86 38.58
N PHE A 354 -45.73 -12.70 37.73
CA PHE A 354 -46.79 -13.63 38.15
C PHE A 354 -46.27 -14.65 39.17
N ASN A 355 -45.11 -15.25 38.92
CA ASN A 355 -44.51 -16.26 39.82
C ASN A 355 -44.03 -15.69 41.17
N ASN A 356 -43.72 -14.39 41.25
CA ASN A 356 -43.32 -13.75 42.50
C ASN A 356 -44.52 -13.37 43.39
N ASN A 357 -45.73 -13.31 42.81
CA ASN A 357 -46.96 -12.92 43.50
C ASN A 357 -47.83 -14.12 43.91
N SER A 358 -47.48 -15.34 43.46
CA SER A 358 -48.07 -16.62 43.87
C SER A 358 -47.22 -17.29 44.95
#